data_AF-A0A087K637-F1
#
_entry.id   AF-A0A087K637-F1
#
_cell.length_a   1.000
_cell.length_b   1.000
_cell.length_c   1.000
_cell.angle_alpha   90.00
_cell.angle_beta   90.00
_cell.angle_gamma   90.00
#
_symmetry.space_group_name_H-M   'P 1'
#
loop_
_entity.id
_entity.type
_entity.pdbx_description
1 polymer ?
#
loop_
_entity_poly.entity_id
_entity_poly.type
_entity_poly.pdbx_seq_one_letter_code
_entity_poly.pdbx_strand_id
1 'polypeptide(L)'
;MLAVSERVTGLNGAPDQTIWHKPVGRIVDEWQNIACSAEEGILSPRAKEDVPIRLDRENEAWCPDCLNLHRQQRRATTQEPPR
;
A
#
# COMPACT_ATOMS: atom_id res chain seq x y z
N MET A 1 -8.63 2.75 3.25
CA MET A 1 -7.62 3.38 2.37
C MET A 1 -7.48 2.50 1.16
N LEU A 2 -7.59 3.04 -0.05
CA LEU A 2 -7.42 2.25 -1.26
C LEU A 2 -5.99 1.68 -1.35
N ALA A 3 -5.87 0.36 -1.49
CA ALA A 3 -4.62 -0.38 -1.46
C ALA A 3 -4.57 -1.47 -2.55
N VAL A 4 -3.36 -1.94 -2.85
CA VAL A 4 -3.11 -3.19 -3.58
C VAL A 4 -2.19 -4.09 -2.77
N SER A 5 -2.40 -5.40 -2.89
CA SER A 5 -1.68 -6.42 -2.11
C SER A 5 -0.46 -6.95 -2.86
N GLU A 6 0.68 -6.98 -2.20
CA GLU A 6 1.84 -7.78 -2.56
C GLU A 6 1.89 -9.02 -1.66
N ARG A 7 2.09 -10.21 -2.25
CA ARG A 7 2.28 -11.45 -1.48
C ARG A 7 3.77 -11.74 -1.38
N VAL A 8 4.29 -11.70 -0.16
CA VAL A 8 5.66 -12.08 0.15
C VAL A 8 5.67 -13.51 0.68
N THR A 9 6.32 -14.41 -0.05
CA THR A 9 6.41 -15.81 0.34
C THR A 9 7.25 -15.96 1.61
N GLY A 10 6.70 -16.65 2.61
CA GLY A 10 7.42 -16.97 3.83
C GLY A 10 8.52 -18.02 3.57
N LEU A 11 9.70 -17.81 4.15
CA LEU A 11 10.81 -18.77 4.08
C LEU A 11 10.89 -19.61 5.37
N ASN A 12 11.38 -20.84 5.25
CA ASN A 12 11.69 -21.72 6.39
C ASN A 12 10.49 -22.00 7.33
N GLY A 13 9.30 -22.19 6.76
CA GLY A 13 8.09 -22.50 7.53
C GLY A 13 7.37 -21.28 8.11
N ALA A 14 7.86 -20.06 7.83
CA ALA A 14 7.09 -18.85 8.09
C ALA A 14 5.86 -18.79 7.17
N PRO A 15 4.70 -18.30 7.65
CA PRO A 15 3.54 -18.05 6.81
C PRO A 15 3.84 -16.93 5.80
N ASP A 16 3.16 -16.98 4.66
CA ASP A 16 3.19 -15.89 3.69
C ASP A 16 2.63 -14.60 4.30
N GLN A 17 3.23 -13.48 3.93
CA GLN A 17 2.80 -12.16 4.36
C GLN A 17 2.10 -11.44 3.21
N THR A 18 1.06 -10.69 3.55
CA THR A 18 0.42 -9.74 2.64
C THR A 18 0.85 -8.33 3.01
N ILE A 19 1.56 -7.68 2.10
CA ILE A 19 1.97 -6.28 2.26
C ILE A 19 1.05 -5.39 1.43
N TRP A 20 0.44 -4.41 2.09
CA TRP A 20 -0.46 -3.46 1.45
C TRP A 20 0.30 -2.22 0.99
N HIS A 21 0.13 -1.87 -0.28
CA HIS A 21 0.74 -0.69 -0.89
C HIS A 21 -0.33 0.29 -1.36
N LYS A 22 -0.02 1.58 -1.29
CA LYS A 22 -0.87 2.62 -1.87
C LYS A 22 -0.69 2.62 -3.39
N PRO A 23 -1.74 2.39 -4.20
CA PRO A 23 -1.64 2.42 -5.66
C PRO A 23 -1.50 3.85 -6.18
N VAL A 24 -0.79 3.99 -7.30
CA VAL A 24 -0.69 5.24 -8.06
C VAL A 24 -1.32 5.05 -9.44
N GLY A 25 -2.29 5.90 -9.78
CA GLY A 25 -2.96 5.85 -11.09
C GLY A 25 -3.76 4.58 -11.34
N ARG A 26 -3.92 4.24 -12.62
CA ARG A 26 -4.64 3.05 -13.11
C ARG A 26 -3.71 1.86 -13.32
N ILE A 27 -4.28 0.66 -13.39
CA ILE A 27 -3.59 -0.56 -13.83
C ILE A 27 -3.31 -0.44 -15.34
N VAL A 28 -2.13 -0.87 -15.79
CA VAL A 28 -1.71 -0.89 -17.20
C VAL A 28 -1.10 -2.26 -17.49
N ASP A 29 -1.63 -3.03 -18.42
CA ASP A 29 -1.07 -4.33 -18.83
C ASP A 29 -0.70 -5.25 -17.65
N GLU A 30 -1.65 -5.40 -16.70
CA GLU A 30 -1.47 -6.16 -15.45
C GLU A 30 -0.44 -5.58 -14.47
N TRP A 31 0.03 -4.36 -14.68
CA TRP A 31 0.95 -3.68 -13.78
C TRP A 31 0.24 -2.58 -12.98
N GLN A 32 0.51 -2.54 -11.68
CA GLN A 32 0.08 -1.45 -10.79
C GLN A 32 1.26 -0.77 -10.12
N ASN A 33 1.50 0.50 -10.48
CA ASN A 33 2.46 1.35 -9.79
C ASN A 33 2.07 1.57 -8.31
N ILE A 34 3.07 1.64 -7.44
CA ILE A 34 2.92 1.83 -6.00
C ILE A 34 3.58 3.13 -5.55
N ALA A 35 3.07 3.74 -4.48
CA ALA A 35 3.53 5.08 -4.09
C ALA A 35 4.95 5.12 -3.51
N CYS A 36 5.47 3.99 -3.03
CA CYS A 36 6.80 3.90 -2.43
C CYS A 36 7.94 3.72 -3.46
N SER A 37 7.63 3.42 -4.73
CA SER A 37 8.65 3.23 -5.77
C SER A 37 8.16 3.75 -7.12
N ALA A 38 9.04 4.46 -7.84
CA ALA A 38 8.76 4.94 -9.19
C ALA A 38 9.10 3.89 -10.27
N GLU A 39 9.90 2.89 -9.92
CA GLU A 39 10.41 1.86 -10.83
C GLU A 39 9.77 0.49 -10.58
N GLU A 40 9.28 0.27 -9.36
CA GLU A 40 8.63 -0.99 -8.96
C GLU A 40 7.12 -0.84 -8.85
N GLY A 41 6.45 -2.00 -8.89
CA GLY A 41 5.01 -2.11 -8.87
C GLY A 41 4.59 -3.55 -8.69
N ILE A 42 3.28 -3.76 -8.62
CA ILE A 42 2.70 -5.08 -8.44
C ILE A 42 2.28 -5.59 -9.81
N LEU A 43 2.87 -6.72 -10.23
CA LEU A 43 2.47 -7.46 -11.41
C LEU A 43 1.27 -8.36 -11.10
N SER A 44 0.31 -8.42 -12.02
CA SER A 44 -0.99 -9.07 -11.89
C SER A 44 -1.63 -8.78 -10.52
N PRO A 45 -1.83 -7.48 -10.17
CA PRO A 45 -2.34 -7.08 -8.88
C PRO A 45 -3.75 -7.64 -8.69
N ARG A 46 -4.07 -8.01 -7.46
CA ARG A 46 -5.48 -8.18 -7.09
C ARG A 46 -6.24 -6.87 -7.28
N ALA A 47 -7.57 -6.96 -7.28
CA ALA A 47 -8.43 -5.80 -7.26
C ALA A 47 -8.03 -4.85 -6.11
N LYS A 48 -8.18 -3.54 -6.33
CA LYS A 48 -7.92 -2.56 -5.27
C LYS A 48 -8.95 -2.75 -4.16
N GLU A 49 -8.49 -2.72 -2.91
CA GLU A 49 -9.32 -2.93 -1.74
C GLU A 49 -9.26 -1.70 -0.83
N ASP A 50 -10.36 -1.38 -0.14
CA ASP A 50 -10.29 -0.39 0.95
C ASP A 50 -9.82 -1.08 2.24
N VAL A 51 -8.57 -0.82 2.59
CA VAL A 51 -7.88 -1.46 3.70
C VAL A 51 -7.74 -0.47 4.87
N PRO A 52 -8.03 -0.88 6.12
CA PRO A 52 -7.86 -0.03 7.28
C PRO A 52 -6.37 0.25 7.57
N ILE A 53 -6.08 1.44 8.09
CA ILE A 53 -4.71 1.85 8.47
C ILE A 53 -4.14 0.97 9.60
N ARG A 54 -5.01 0.57 10.52
CA ARG A 54 -4.68 -0.38 11.58
C ARG A 54 -5.21 -1.74 11.13
N LEU A 55 -4.28 -2.65 10.89
CA LEU A 55 -4.58 -4.02 10.53
C LEU A 55 -4.73 -4.83 11.83
N ASP A 56 -5.75 -5.67 11.84
CA ASP A 56 -6.10 -6.58 12.93
C ASP A 56 -5.75 -8.04 12.60
N ARG A 57 -5.45 -8.32 11.33
CA ARG A 57 -5.13 -9.65 10.83
C ARG A 57 -3.65 -9.99 10.98
N GLU A 58 -3.40 -11.22 11.41
CA GLU A 58 -2.06 -11.78 11.46
C GLU A 58 -1.48 -11.93 10.05
N ASN A 59 -0.17 -11.65 9.89
CA ASN A 59 0.57 -11.72 8.62
C ASN A 59 0.12 -10.69 7.55
N GLU A 60 -0.67 -9.70 7.92
CA GLU A 60 -0.91 -8.52 7.09
C GLU A 60 -0.15 -7.31 7.63
N ALA A 61 0.51 -6.56 6.76
CA ALA A 61 1.21 -5.33 7.11
C ALA A 61 1.02 -4.26 6.03
N TRP A 62 1.12 -2.99 6.43
CA TRP A 62 1.29 -1.91 5.46
C TRP A 62 2.77 -1.77 5.11
N CYS A 63 3.05 -1.48 3.84
CA CYS A 63 4.36 -0.94 3.45
C CYS A 63 4.63 0.34 4.27
N PRO A 64 5.74 0.41 5.04
CA PRO A 64 6.02 1.53 5.94
C PRO A 64 6.03 2.89 5.23
N ASP A 65 6.60 2.94 4.02
CA ASP A 65 6.70 4.17 3.23
C ASP A 65 5.33 4.63 2.71
N CYS A 66 4.53 3.70 2.17
CA CYS A 66 3.16 3.99 1.75
C CYS A 66 2.31 4.51 2.92
N LEU A 67 2.45 3.89 4.09
CA LEU A 67 1.76 4.30 5.31
C LEU A 67 2.18 5.70 5.77
N ASN A 68 3.48 5.99 5.71
CA ASN A 68 4.02 7.29 6.08
C ASN A 68 3.55 8.40 5.12
N LEU A 69 3.61 8.16 3.81
CA LEU A 69 3.10 9.08 2.78
C LEU A 69 1.62 9.43 3.02
N HIS A 70 0.80 8.44 3.36
CA HIS A 70 -0.61 8.69 3.69
C HIS A 70 -0.76 9.55 4.96
N ARG A 71 0.01 9.29 6.01
CA ARG A 71 -0.02 10.08 7.25
C ARG A 71 0.40 11.54 7.01
N GLN A 72 1.38 11.77 6.14
CA GLN A 72 1.81 13.12 5.75
C GLN A 72 0.73 13.86 4.96
N GLN A 73 0.08 13.19 4.00
CA GLN A 73 -1.02 13.79 3.24
C GLN A 73 -2.18 14.22 4.13
N ARG A 74 -2.55 13.41 5.14
CA ARG A 74 -3.59 13.79 6.09
C ARG A 74 -3.20 15.01 6.94
N ARG A 75 -1.93 15.13 7.35
CA ARG A 75 -1.45 16.30 8.08
C ARG A 75 -1.49 17.56 7.23
N ALA A 76 -1.10 17.46 5.96
CA ALA A 76 -1.13 18.58 5.01
C ALA A 76 -2.57 19.07 4.76
N THR A 77 -3.55 18.17 4.66
CA THR A 77 -4.96 18.57 4.50
C THR A 77 -5.62 19.16 5.74
N THR A 78 -5.04 18.97 6.93
CA THR A 78 -5.52 19.58 8.19
C THR A 78 -4.89 20.95 8.45
N GLN A 79 -3.83 21.33 7.73
CA GLN A 79 -3.28 22.69 7.76
C GLN A 79 -3.93 23.51 6.63
N GLU A 80 -5.04 24.19 6.94
CA GLU A 80 -5.48 25.33 6.12
C GLU A 80 -4.37 26.39 6.11
N PRO A 81 -4.05 27.01 4.96
CA PRO A 81 -3.12 28.14 4.94
C PRO A 81 -3.77 29.34 5.62
N PRO A 82 -3.05 30.11 6.47
CA PRO A 82 -3.57 31.37 6.97
C PRO A 82 -3.76 32.33 5.79
N ARG A 83 -4.91 33.02 5.79
CA ARG A 83 -5.32 34.00 4.78
C ARG A 83 -4.34 35.15 4.61
#